data_AF-A0A7S6M894-F1
#
_entry.id   AF-A0A7S6M894-F1
#
_cell.length_a   1.000
_cell.length_b   1.000
_cell.length_c   1.000
_cell.angle_alpha   90.00
_cell.angle_beta   90.00
_cell.angle_gamma   90.00
#
_symmetry.space_group_name_H-M   'P 1'
#
loop_
_entity.id
_entity.type
_entity.pdbx_description
1 polymer ?
#
loop_
_entity_poly.entity_id
_entity_poly.type
_entity_poly.pdbx_seq_one_letter_code
_entity_poly.pdbx_strand_id
1 'polypeptide(L)'
;MSRTDPTIEVTRIGLLAWLLPGAGHYALGQRGLAKILFIAISAPYLFGALVGGVKESINPRANGWLFVAECGVGSYTFAGWMLASRLPSIAPPTPSPYSSYYPESDVAQIYLATAGMLNLLAILDAMARASSGGQALFAREAARKRAAAEARAATHAVPPAATGAAPPPNSGSAA
;
A
#
# COMPACT_ATOMS: atom_id res chain seq x y z
N MET A 1 -12.72 4.55 26.77
CA MET A 1 -11.65 4.41 25.76
C MET A 1 -11.29 5.81 25.30
N SER A 2 -10.16 6.36 25.78
CA SER A 2 -9.64 7.64 25.31
C SER A 2 -9.32 7.54 23.82
N ARG A 3 -9.84 8.46 23.00
CA ARG A 3 -9.51 8.58 21.58
C ARG A 3 -7.99 8.80 21.50
N THR A 4 -7.23 7.80 21.07
CA THR A 4 -5.79 7.97 20.81
C THR A 4 -5.60 9.07 19.78
N ASP A 5 -4.56 9.89 19.95
CA ASP A 5 -4.24 10.94 18.99
C ASP A 5 -4.02 10.32 17.60
N PRO A 6 -4.63 10.90 16.54
CA PRO A 6 -4.56 10.34 15.18
C PRO A 6 -3.11 10.20 14.68
N THR A 7 -2.21 11.09 15.12
CA THR A 7 -0.78 11.03 14.80
C THR A 7 -0.12 9.77 15.36
N ILE A 8 -0.45 9.38 16.60
CA ILE A 8 0.11 8.18 17.24
C ILE A 8 -0.36 6.94 16.50
N GLU A 9 -1.63 6.91 16.09
CA GLU A 9 -2.19 5.78 15.34
C GLU A 9 -1.52 5.62 13.98
N VAL A 10 -1.36 6.71 13.21
CA VAL A 10 -0.68 6.67 11.90
C VAL A 10 0.76 6.19 12.04
N THR A 11 1.51 6.72 13.01
CA THR A 11 2.90 6.30 13.28
C THR A 11 2.97 4.83 13.67
N ARG A 12 2.09 4.36 14.56
CA ARG A 12 2.02 2.95 14.97
C ARG A 12 1.73 2.04 13.78
N ILE A 13 0.77 2.39 12.92
CA ILE A 13 0.41 1.61 11.74
C ILE A 13 1.56 1.57 10.73
N GLY A 14 2.23 2.71 10.49
CA GLY A 14 3.40 2.77 9.63
C GLY A 14 4.54 1.89 10.13
N LEU A 15 4.86 1.96 11.43
CA LEU A 15 5.88 1.11 12.06
C LEU A 15 5.54 -0.38 11.98
N LEU A 16 4.27 -0.76 12.18
CA LEU A 16 3.84 -2.15 12.05
C LEU A 16 3.98 -2.64 10.60
N ALA A 17 3.56 -1.83 9.62
CA ALA A 17 3.70 -2.17 8.20
C ALA A 17 5.18 -2.25 7.75
N TRP A 18 6.06 -1.45 8.36
CA TRP A 18 7.50 -1.53 8.11
C TRP A 18 8.15 -2.74 8.76
N LEU A 19 7.72 -3.11 9.98
CA LEU A 19 8.26 -4.26 10.69
C LEU A 19 7.85 -5.58 10.03
N LEU A 20 6.61 -5.71 9.56
CA LEU A 20 6.15 -6.89 8.86
C LEU A 20 5.23 -6.49 7.70
N PRO A 21 5.54 -6.93 6.46
CA PRO A 21 4.70 -6.65 5.31
C PRO A 21 3.23 -7.02 5.56
N GLY A 22 2.33 -6.06 5.39
CA GLY A 22 0.89 -6.25 5.59
C GLY A 22 0.38 -6.18 7.05
N ALA A 23 1.25 -6.05 8.06
CA ALA A 23 0.80 -5.96 9.46
C ALA A 23 0.05 -4.66 9.78
N GLY A 24 0.37 -3.55 9.11
CA GLY A 24 -0.41 -2.31 9.23
C GLY A 24 -1.87 -2.50 8.79
N HIS A 25 -2.10 -3.17 7.66
CA HIS A 25 -3.45 -3.50 7.18
C HIS A 25 -4.18 -4.49 8.09
N TYR A 26 -3.44 -5.43 8.69
CA TYR A 26 -4.00 -6.34 9.67
C TYR A 26 -4.50 -5.60 10.91
N ALA A 27 -3.72 -4.64 11.42
CA ALA A 27 -4.09 -3.79 12.55
C ALA A 27 -5.31 -2.88 12.26
N LEU A 28 -5.53 -2.51 10.99
CA LEU A 28 -6.73 -1.82 10.53
C LEU A 28 -7.94 -2.75 10.28
N GLY A 29 -7.82 -4.06 10.55
CA GLY A 29 -8.88 -5.06 10.37
C GLY A 29 -9.00 -5.61 8.94
N GLN A 30 -8.15 -5.18 8.00
CA GLN A 30 -8.19 -5.57 6.59
C GLN A 30 -7.42 -6.87 6.34
N ARG A 31 -7.89 -7.97 6.94
CA ARG A 31 -7.18 -9.28 6.96
C ARG A 31 -6.91 -9.85 5.57
N GLY A 32 -7.82 -9.66 4.62
CA GLY A 32 -7.64 -10.14 3.24
C GLY A 32 -6.48 -9.43 2.53
N LEU A 33 -6.48 -8.10 2.59
CA LEU A 33 -5.42 -7.29 1.99
C LEU A 33 -4.07 -7.53 2.67
N ALA A 34 -4.06 -7.66 4.00
CA ALA A 34 -2.86 -8.00 4.75
C ALA A 34 -2.19 -9.29 4.25
N LYS A 35 -2.98 -10.35 4.02
CA LYS A 35 -2.46 -11.62 3.48
C LYS A 35 -1.91 -11.47 2.06
N ILE A 36 -2.63 -10.75 1.20
CA ILE A 36 -2.21 -10.52 -0.18
C ILE A 36 -0.87 -9.76 -0.20
N LEU A 37 -0.76 -8.66 0.56
CA LEU A 37 0.46 -7.88 0.64
C LEU A 37 1.62 -8.68 1.25
N PHE A 38 1.36 -9.44 2.31
CA PHE A 38 2.36 -10.31 2.90
C PHE A 38 2.95 -11.29 1.87
N ILE A 39 2.09 -11.97 1.09
CA ILE A 39 2.53 -12.92 0.06
C ILE A 39 3.22 -12.18 -1.10
N ALA A 40 2.61 -11.10 -1.61
CA ALA A 40 3.10 -10.37 -2.77
C ALA A 40 4.45 -9.68 -2.53
N ILE A 41 4.78 -9.36 -1.28
CA ILE A 41 6.08 -8.77 -0.91
C ILE A 41 7.07 -9.87 -0.50
N SER A 42 6.64 -10.84 0.31
CA SER A 42 7.55 -11.89 0.81
C SER A 42 8.00 -12.85 -0.29
N ALA A 43 7.13 -13.18 -1.25
CA ALA A 43 7.48 -14.09 -2.34
C ALA A 43 8.62 -13.56 -3.24
N PRO A 44 8.56 -12.35 -3.82
CA PRO A 44 9.68 -11.82 -4.61
C PRO A 44 10.91 -11.56 -3.75
N TYR A 45 10.75 -11.17 -2.47
CA TYR A 45 11.89 -11.02 -1.57
C TYR A 45 12.64 -12.33 -1.37
N LEU A 46 11.92 -13.40 -0.98
CA LEU A 46 12.50 -14.73 -0.78
C LEU A 46 13.07 -15.28 -2.09
N PHE A 47 12.39 -15.08 -3.21
CA PHE A 47 12.86 -15.50 -4.51
C PHE A 47 14.19 -14.80 -4.88
N GLY A 48 14.28 -13.48 -4.71
CA GLY A 48 15.53 -12.74 -4.91
C GLY A 48 16.65 -13.24 -4.00
N ALA A 49 16.38 -13.39 -2.70
CA ALA A 49 17.37 -13.88 -1.74
C ALA A 49 17.86 -15.31 -2.02
N LEU A 50 16.98 -16.19 -2.53
CA LEU A 50 17.32 -17.57 -2.92
C LEU A 50 18.14 -17.61 -4.21
N VAL A 51 17.80 -16.79 -5.21
CA VAL A 51 18.49 -16.78 -6.52
C VAL A 51 19.88 -16.13 -6.42
N GLY A 52 20.01 -15.00 -5.74
CA GLY A 52 21.28 -14.27 -5.66
C GLY A 52 22.17 -14.68 -4.49
N GLY A 53 21.64 -15.48 -3.55
CA GLY A 53 22.29 -15.79 -2.29
C GLY A 53 22.25 -14.61 -1.31
N VAL A 54 22.05 -14.90 -0.02
CA VAL A 54 21.85 -13.88 1.02
C VAL A 54 23.02 -12.91 1.13
N LYS A 55 24.25 -13.36 0.82
CA LYS A 55 25.46 -12.58 1.03
C LYS A 55 25.72 -11.53 -0.05
N GLU A 56 25.49 -11.88 -1.32
CA GLU A 56 25.77 -10.98 -2.44
C GLU A 56 24.56 -10.10 -2.80
N SER A 57 23.36 -10.60 -2.55
CA SER A 57 22.14 -9.86 -2.85
C SER A 57 21.94 -8.66 -1.93
N ILE A 58 22.44 -8.73 -0.69
CA ILE A 58 22.28 -7.70 0.36
C ILE A 58 23.64 -7.06 0.64
N ASN A 59 24.26 -6.52 -0.41
CA ASN A 59 25.59 -5.92 -0.32
C ASN A 59 25.53 -4.39 -0.57
N PRO A 60 25.64 -3.55 0.48
CA PRO A 60 25.60 -2.09 0.34
C PRO A 60 26.79 -1.52 -0.44
N ARG A 61 27.88 -2.30 -0.60
CA ARG A 61 29.07 -1.87 -1.34
C ARG A 61 28.97 -2.12 -2.85
N ALA A 62 28.17 -3.10 -3.27
CA ALA A 62 27.97 -3.40 -4.69
C ALA A 62 27.03 -2.37 -5.32
N ASN A 63 25.81 -2.24 -4.78
CA ASN A 63 24.78 -1.35 -5.33
C ASN A 63 23.99 -0.64 -4.21
N GLY A 64 24.61 0.39 -3.62
CA GLY A 64 24.03 1.13 -2.48
C GLY A 64 22.61 1.67 -2.72
N TRP A 65 22.29 2.10 -3.95
CA TRP A 65 20.95 2.57 -4.29
C TRP A 65 19.89 1.46 -4.27
N LEU A 66 20.23 0.25 -4.73
CA LEU A 66 19.31 -0.90 -4.68
C LEU A 66 19.13 -1.39 -3.24
N PHE A 67 20.20 -1.31 -2.44
CA PHE A 67 20.11 -1.61 -1.00
C PHE A 67 19.18 -0.63 -0.26
N VAL A 68 19.22 0.67 -0.60
CA VAL A 68 18.27 1.65 -0.03
C VAL A 68 16.83 1.31 -0.41
N ALA A 69 16.57 0.88 -1.63
CA ALA A 69 15.25 0.40 -2.03
C ALA A 69 14.83 -0.85 -1.23
N GLU A 70 15.76 -1.80 -1.02
CA GLU A 70 15.53 -3.01 -0.24
C GLU A 70 15.20 -2.71 1.23
N CYS A 71 15.79 -1.67 1.84
CA CYS A 71 15.45 -1.22 3.20
C CYS A 71 13.95 -0.89 3.38
N GLY A 72 13.20 -0.72 2.29
CA GLY A 72 11.75 -0.62 2.28
C GLY A 72 11.03 -1.83 2.89
N VAL A 73 11.59 -3.05 2.78
CA VAL A 73 11.03 -4.28 3.43
C VAL A 73 11.30 -4.30 4.95
N GLY A 74 12.14 -3.37 5.44
CA GLY A 74 12.40 -3.17 6.86
C GLY A 74 13.10 -4.36 7.51
N SER A 75 12.37 -5.12 8.32
CA SER A 75 12.93 -6.19 9.14
C SER A 75 13.59 -7.31 8.33
N TYR A 76 13.08 -7.62 7.13
CA TYR A 76 13.64 -8.68 6.29
C TYR A 76 15.04 -8.34 5.81
N THR A 77 15.22 -7.12 5.31
CA THR A 77 16.52 -6.59 4.88
C THR A 77 17.51 -6.55 6.02
N PHE A 78 17.06 -6.15 7.21
CA PHE A 78 17.91 -6.15 8.40
C PHE A 78 18.31 -7.56 8.82
N ALA A 79 17.38 -8.52 8.83
CA ALA A 79 17.65 -9.92 9.15
C ALA A 79 18.59 -10.56 8.11
N GLY A 80 18.36 -10.28 6.83
CA GLY A 80 19.21 -10.72 5.73
C GLY A 80 20.61 -10.14 5.82
N TRP A 81 20.75 -8.84 6.10
CA TRP A 81 22.05 -8.19 6.31
C TRP A 81 22.79 -8.73 7.53
N MET A 82 22.07 -8.97 8.64
CA MET A 82 22.65 -9.59 9.84
C MET A 82 23.15 -11.00 9.53
N LEU A 83 22.40 -11.80 8.78
CA LEU A 83 22.81 -13.13 8.36
C LEU A 83 24.01 -13.08 7.40
N ALA A 84 23.98 -12.20 6.41
CA ALA A 84 25.08 -11.97 5.47
C ALA A 84 26.39 -11.59 6.18
N SER A 85 26.30 -10.75 7.21
CA SER A 85 27.44 -10.30 8.02
C SER A 85 28.07 -11.41 8.87
N ARG A 86 27.34 -12.51 9.12
CA ARG A 86 27.83 -13.68 9.88
C ARG A 86 28.48 -14.73 9.00
N LEU A 87 28.24 -14.71 7.69
CA LEU A 87 28.76 -15.70 6.77
C LEU A 87 30.23 -15.40 6.42
N PRO A 88 31.13 -16.40 6.43
CA PRO A 88 32.54 -16.21 6.10
C PRO A 88 32.73 -15.79 4.64
N SER A 89 33.66 -14.87 4.39
CA SER A 89 34.02 -14.45 3.02
C SER A 89 35.05 -15.42 2.48
N ILE A 90 34.61 -16.25 1.54
CA ILE A 90 35.50 -17.15 0.82
C ILE A 90 35.98 -16.36 -0.40
N ALA A 91 37.30 -16.13 -0.51
CA ALA A 91 37.88 -15.45 -1.65
C ALA A 91 37.76 -16.32 -2.92
N PRO A 92 37.61 -15.72 -4.12
CA PRO A 92 37.71 -16.46 -5.38
C PRO A 92 39.05 -17.21 -5.44
N PRO A 93 39.12 -18.45 -5.96
CA PRO A 93 38.21 -19.07 -6.95
C PRO A 93 37.25 -20.13 -6.39
N THR A 94 37.22 -20.34 -5.07
CA THR A 94 36.38 -21.38 -4.47
C THR A 94 34.89 -20.99 -4.52
N PRO A 95 34.02 -21.79 -5.16
CA PRO A 95 32.58 -21.53 -5.21
C PRO A 95 32.01 -21.48 -3.79
N SER A 96 31.37 -20.37 -3.43
CA SER A 96 30.63 -20.25 -2.17
C SER A 96 29.17 -20.60 -2.42
N PRO A 97 28.56 -21.52 -1.63
CA PRO A 97 27.14 -21.82 -1.76
C PRO A 97 26.24 -20.64 -1.33
N TYR A 98 26.82 -19.56 -0.81
CA TYR A 98 26.10 -18.39 -0.29
C TYR A 98 26.25 -17.13 -1.16
N SER A 99 26.94 -17.23 -2.29
CA SER A 99 27.21 -16.11 -3.20
C SER A 99 26.93 -16.57 -4.63
N SER A 100 25.94 -15.94 -5.27
CA SER A 100 25.75 -16.09 -6.71
C SER A 100 26.58 -15.02 -7.42
N TYR A 101 27.21 -15.40 -8.52
CA TYR A 101 27.97 -14.47 -9.35
C TYR A 101 27.06 -13.82 -10.39
N TYR A 102 27.61 -12.88 -11.16
CA TYR A 102 26.93 -12.32 -12.32
C TYR A 102 26.58 -13.44 -13.31
N PRO A 103 25.36 -13.47 -13.90
CA PRO A 103 24.31 -12.44 -13.85
C PRO A 103 23.21 -12.64 -12.78
N GLU A 104 23.21 -13.75 -12.06
CA GLU A 104 22.13 -14.10 -11.12
C GLU A 104 22.02 -13.10 -9.96
N SER A 105 23.15 -12.53 -9.52
CA SER A 105 23.19 -11.48 -8.49
C SER A 105 22.41 -10.23 -8.86
N ASP A 106 22.48 -9.79 -10.12
CA ASP A 106 21.85 -8.54 -10.57
C ASP A 106 20.33 -8.71 -10.65
N VAL A 107 19.88 -9.86 -11.15
CA VAL A 107 18.46 -10.21 -11.20
C VAL A 107 17.89 -10.28 -9.78
N ALA A 108 18.60 -10.92 -8.85
CA ALA A 108 18.20 -11.03 -7.46
C ALA A 108 18.02 -9.66 -6.79
N GLN A 109 18.96 -8.73 -7.00
CA GLN A 109 18.88 -7.38 -6.45
C GLN A 109 17.65 -6.62 -6.97
N ILE A 110 17.28 -6.80 -8.24
CA ILE A 110 16.06 -6.20 -8.80
C ILE A 110 14.80 -6.73 -8.09
N TYR A 111 14.72 -8.04 -7.83
CA TYR A 111 13.61 -8.63 -7.06
C TYR A 111 13.52 -8.08 -5.64
N LEU A 112 14.66 -7.98 -4.94
CA LEU A 112 14.74 -7.44 -3.58
C LEU A 112 14.35 -5.96 -3.52
N ALA A 113 14.89 -5.15 -4.43
CA ALA A 113 14.55 -3.73 -4.54
C ALA A 113 13.06 -3.52 -4.87
N THR A 114 12.51 -4.34 -5.77
CA THR A 114 11.07 -4.30 -6.11
C THR A 114 10.21 -4.65 -4.91
N ALA A 115 10.57 -5.68 -4.15
CA ALA A 115 9.88 -6.03 -2.90
C ALA A 115 9.91 -4.88 -1.88
N GLY A 116 11.05 -4.20 -1.74
CA GLY A 116 11.20 -3.01 -0.88
C GLY A 116 10.31 -1.85 -1.29
N MET A 117 10.27 -1.54 -2.59
CA MET A 117 9.38 -0.51 -3.13
C MET A 117 7.91 -0.88 -2.95
N LEU A 118 7.53 -2.14 -3.15
CA LEU A 118 6.16 -2.62 -2.89
C LEU A 118 5.78 -2.47 -1.41
N ASN A 119 6.69 -2.75 -0.48
CA ASN A 119 6.42 -2.56 0.94
C ASN A 119 6.30 -1.08 1.32
N LEU A 120 7.09 -0.19 0.73
CA LEU A 120 6.93 1.25 0.92
C LEU A 120 5.55 1.73 0.47
N LEU A 121 5.07 1.27 -0.68
CA LEU A 121 3.71 1.59 -1.14
C LEU A 121 2.65 1.05 -0.17
N ALA A 122 2.83 -0.16 0.37
CA ALA A 122 1.93 -0.74 1.36
C ALA A 122 1.93 0.07 2.67
N ILE A 123 3.09 0.51 3.16
CA ILE A 123 3.20 1.37 4.36
C ILE A 123 2.44 2.69 4.14
N LEU A 124 2.67 3.34 3.00
CA LEU A 124 2.01 4.61 2.67
C LEU A 124 0.49 4.44 2.54
N ASP A 125 0.02 3.37 1.90
CA ASP A 125 -1.41 3.06 1.82
C ASP A 125 -2.02 2.79 3.21
N ALA A 126 -1.31 2.05 4.09
CA ALA A 126 -1.76 1.80 5.46
C ALA A 126 -1.85 3.10 6.27
N MET A 127 -0.85 3.99 6.16
CA MET A 127 -0.84 5.29 6.83
C MET A 127 -1.96 6.21 6.33
N ALA A 128 -2.20 6.25 5.01
CA ALA A 128 -3.28 7.01 4.41
C ALA A 128 -4.67 6.50 4.86
N ARG A 129 -4.82 5.19 5.03
CA ARG A 129 -6.04 4.60 5.58
C ARG A 129 -6.20 4.90 7.06
N ALA A 130 -5.13 4.86 7.85
CA ALA A 130 -5.16 5.20 9.26
C ALA A 130 -5.60 6.66 9.47
N SER A 131 -5.04 7.62 8.72
CA SER A 131 -5.45 9.03 8.78
C SER A 131 -6.90 9.26 8.31
N SER A 132 -7.38 8.37 7.43
CA SER A 132 -8.73 8.42 6.87
C SER A 132 -9.77 7.65 7.67
N GLY A 133 -9.44 6.97 8.77
CA GLY A 133 -10.41 6.15 9.51
C GLY A 133 -10.75 4.80 8.84
N GLY A 134 -9.77 4.18 8.20
CA GLY A 134 -9.78 2.77 7.80
C GLY A 134 -10.38 2.45 6.42
N GLN A 135 -10.86 3.43 5.66
CA GLN A 135 -11.41 3.21 4.33
C GLN A 135 -10.37 3.39 3.22
N ALA A 136 -10.48 2.58 2.16
CA ALA A 136 -9.70 2.79 0.94
C ALA A 136 -10.08 4.14 0.30
N LEU A 137 -9.09 4.92 -0.15
CA LEU A 137 -9.30 6.21 -0.80
C LEU A 137 -10.30 6.10 -1.97
N PHE A 138 -10.12 5.10 -2.83
CA PHE A 138 -10.98 4.87 -3.98
C PHE A 138 -12.41 4.44 -3.61
N ALA A 139 -12.60 3.72 -2.51
CA ALA A 139 -13.93 3.34 -2.04
C ALA A 139 -14.72 4.58 -1.59
N ARG A 140 -14.04 5.54 -0.94
CA ARG A 140 -14.62 6.83 -0.54
C ARG A 140 -15.00 7.68 -1.74
N GLU A 141 -14.10 7.81 -2.70
CA GLU A 141 -14.38 8.57 -3.92
C GLU A 141 -15.53 7.95 -4.72
N ALA A 142 -15.55 6.63 -4.85
CA ALA A 142 -16.64 5.91 -5.53
C ALA A 142 -17.98 6.12 -4.81
N ALA A 143 -18.02 6.02 -3.48
CA ALA A 143 -19.22 6.28 -2.68
C ALA A 143 -19.69 7.74 -2.82
N ARG A 144 -18.76 8.70 -2.81
CA ARG A 144 -19.06 10.13 -3.00
C ARG A 144 -19.62 10.42 -4.40
N LYS A 145 -19.04 9.80 -5.44
CA LYS A 145 -19.54 9.90 -6.82
C LYS A 145 -20.95 9.31 -6.97
N ARG A 146 -21.22 8.16 -6.34
CA ARG A 146 -22.56 7.54 -6.33
C ARG A 146 -23.59 8.43 -5.63
N ALA A 147 -23.28 8.92 -4.43
CA ALA A 147 -24.17 9.82 -3.69
C ALA A 147 -24.45 11.13 -4.48
N ALA A 148 -23.45 11.68 -5.16
CA ALA A 148 -23.65 12.87 -6.01
C ALA A 148 -24.52 12.58 -7.24
N ALA A 149 -24.42 11.40 -7.83
CA ALA A 149 -25.28 10.98 -8.94
C ALA A 149 -26.73 10.77 -8.48
N GLU A 150 -26.94 10.14 -7.32
CA GLU A 150 -28.26 9.97 -6.70
C GLU A 150 -28.91 11.31 -6.35
N ALA A 151 -28.15 12.26 -5.78
CA ALA A 151 -28.65 13.59 -5.49
C ALA A 151 -29.06 14.37 -6.75
N ARG A 152 -28.28 14.26 -7.83
CA ARG A 152 -28.65 14.85 -9.14
C ARG A 152 -29.92 14.22 -9.70
N ALA A 153 -30.05 12.89 -9.62
CA ALA A 153 -31.25 12.20 -10.05
C ALA A 153 -32.49 12.63 -9.25
N ALA A 154 -32.36 12.79 -7.93
CA ALA A 154 -33.44 13.27 -7.07
C ALA A 154 -33.87 14.71 -7.40
N THR A 155 -32.94 15.61 -7.70
CA THR A 155 -33.26 16.99 -8.13
C THR A 155 -34.01 17.04 -9.45
N HIS A 156 -33.71 16.13 -10.39
CA HIS A 156 -34.43 16.04 -11.67
C HIS A 156 -35.76 15.28 -11.58
N ALA A 157 -35.99 14.51 -10.51
CA ALA A 157 -37.22 13.76 -10.30
C ALA A 157 -38.33 14.56 -9.61
N VAL A 158 -38.07 15.80 -9.17
CA VAL A 158 -39.13 16.70 -8.70
C VAL A 158 -39.94 17.14 -9.92
N PRO A 159 -41.20 16.67 -10.06
CA PRO A 159 -42.03 17.10 -11.18
C PRO A 159 -42.22 18.62 -11.08
N PRO A 160 -42.27 19.36 -12.20
CA PRO A 160 -42.62 20.77 -12.16
C PRO A 160 -43.97 20.87 -11.45
N ALA A 161 -43.96 21.44 -10.24
CA ALA A 161 -45.17 21.66 -9.46
C ALA A 161 -46.18 22.31 -10.41
N ALA A 162 -47.33 21.66 -10.60
CA ALA A 162 -48.32 22.08 -11.56
C ALA A 162 -48.77 23.51 -11.24
N THR A 163 -48.14 24.50 -11.86
CA THR A 163 -48.51 25.92 -11.86
C THR A 163 -49.75 26.15 -12.73
N GLY A 164 -50.70 25.22 -12.67
CA GLY A 164 -52.02 25.31 -13.28
C GLY A 164 -53.00 25.91 -12.30
N ALA A 165 -52.70 27.10 -11.75
CA ALA A 165 -53.74 27.92 -11.15
C ALA A 165 -54.59 28.47 -12.30
N ALA A 166 -55.79 27.92 -12.46
CA ALA A 166 -56.75 28.35 -13.46
C ALA A 166 -56.99 29.87 -13.33
N PRO A 167 -56.99 30.64 -14.45
CA PRO A 167 -57.27 32.06 -14.40
C PRO A 167 -58.70 32.29 -13.87
N PRO A 168 -58.94 33.31 -13.03
CA PRO A 168 -60.26 33.58 -12.47
C PRO A 168 -61.26 33.90 -13.60
N PRO A 169 -62.54 33.51 -13.45
CA PRO A 169 -63.56 33.75 -14.46
C PRO A 169 -63.76 35.25 -14.67
N ASN A 170 -63.69 35.65 -15.93
CA ASN A 170 -63.87 37.02 -16.38
C ASN A 170 -65.34 37.42 -16.18
N SER A 171 -65.63 38.23 -15.17
CA SER A 171 -66.97 38.81 -14.96
C SER A 171 -67.20 39.92 -15.98
N GLY A 172 -67.59 39.51 -17.19
CA GLY A 172 -68.05 40.39 -18.25
C GLY A 172 -69.32 41.13 -17.81
N SER A 173 -69.20 42.46 -17.76
CA SER A 173 -70.27 43.44 -17.73
C SER A 173 -71.29 43.17 -18.84
N ALA A 174 -72.56 43.02 -18.48
CA ALA A 174 -73.70 43.18 -19.37
C ALA A 174 -74.55 44.34 -18.83
N ALA A 175 -74.84 45.26 -19.75
CA ALA A 175 -75.56 46.52 -19.61
C ALA A 175 -76.98 46.37 -19.08
#